data_AF-E7NC57-F1
#
_entry.id   AF-E7NC57-F1
#
_cell.length_a   1.000
_cell.length_b   1.000
_cell.length_c   1.000
_cell.angle_alpha   90.00
_cell.angle_beta   90.00
_cell.angle_gamma   90.00
#
_symmetry.space_group_name_H-M   'P 1'
#
loop_
_entity.id
_entity.type
_entity.pdbx_description
1 polymer ?
#
loop_
_entity_poly.entity_id
_entity_poly.type
_entity_poly.pdbx_seq_one_letter_code
_entity_poly.pdbx_strand_id
1 'polypeptide(L)'
;GGGAGRGVVVEAGTATVHLSADSDPASEEDRRLMVAQIEQSLVQISGIDRVRVLAGTVDLGAPAQLTPMAPEVGGVVGMSEGSVVRGSGARRVTLATDRVLGTTDARSPSLGADGAVYALSASSLLRLPRGQQSASVILSVGDPSAGAGGLGAPLGDRHGWAWLLAEGRLTAVNGSGQRATLELPWLQNGAVTAFDLSVESERIAVRRTDGRVAVAVIIRDQYGRPTGLGPALEMPRASGSGTRGLSWCAPNAVCVLAAAGTEGGGVPEVRLIQVGGAVNTLVGVRGARSVISDRSEESLLIVDEHGQTWQRRGAMWRVLTSEVTDPSFPLP
;
A
#
# COMPACT_ATOMS: atom_id res chain seq x y z
N GLY A 1 -15.15 44.66 16.26
CA GLY A 1 -13.96 45.20 15.58
C GLY A 1 -13.10 44.05 15.09
N GLY A 2 -12.78 44.06 13.80
CA GLY A 2 -11.72 43.31 13.09
C GLY A 2 -11.38 41.88 13.53
N GLY A 3 -11.88 40.88 12.78
CA GLY A 3 -11.35 39.52 12.81
C GLY A 3 -9.96 39.48 12.16
N ALA A 4 -8.92 39.26 12.97
CA ALA A 4 -7.57 38.97 12.49
C ALA A 4 -7.50 37.50 12.05
N GLY A 5 -6.96 37.27 10.85
CA GLY A 5 -7.06 36.01 10.13
C GLY A 5 -6.48 34.80 10.87
N ARG A 6 -7.27 33.72 10.92
CA ARG A 6 -6.74 32.34 11.00
C ARG A 6 -5.96 32.11 9.71
N GLY A 7 -4.66 31.87 9.79
CA GLY A 7 -3.85 31.80 8.57
C GLY A 7 -2.41 31.33 8.75
N VAL A 8 -1.79 31.05 7.61
CA VAL A 8 -0.36 30.81 7.44
C VAL A 8 0.26 32.12 6.98
N VAL A 9 1.28 32.60 7.69
CA VAL A 9 2.03 33.82 7.35
C VAL A 9 3.44 33.40 6.93
N VAL A 10 3.91 33.85 5.77
CA VAL A 10 5.25 33.48 5.26
C VAL A 10 6.14 34.71 5.26
N GLU A 11 7.24 34.66 6.00
CA GLU A 11 8.25 35.72 6.07
C GLU A 11 9.66 35.12 5.99
N ALA A 12 10.48 35.61 5.07
CA ALA A 12 11.89 35.22 4.92
C ALA A 12 12.13 33.69 4.93
N GLY A 13 11.30 32.94 4.19
CA GLY A 13 11.39 31.48 4.10
C GLY A 13 10.80 30.73 5.30
N THR A 14 10.22 31.41 6.29
CA THR A 14 9.58 30.77 7.45
C THR A 14 8.07 30.93 7.38
N ALA A 15 7.34 29.81 7.35
CA ALA A 15 5.89 29.79 7.45
C ALA A 15 5.45 29.66 8.91
N THR A 16 4.77 30.68 9.43
CA THR A 16 4.14 30.67 10.76
C THR A 16 2.67 30.28 10.63
N VAL A 17 2.29 29.16 11.22
CA VAL A 17 0.93 28.61 11.20
C VAL A 17 0.25 28.95 12.51
N HIS A 18 -0.85 29.71 12.45
CA HIS A 18 -1.65 30.06 13.62
C HIS A 18 -2.87 29.15 13.75
N LEU A 19 -2.81 28.25 14.72
CA LEU A 19 -3.91 27.40 15.17
C LEU A 19 -4.68 28.07 16.31
N SER A 20 -5.91 27.62 16.55
CA SER A 20 -6.67 28.01 17.75
C SER A 20 -6.00 27.50 19.03
N ALA A 21 -6.22 28.20 20.15
CA ALA A 21 -5.73 27.77 21.45
C ALA A 21 -6.23 26.36 21.83
N ASP A 22 -7.45 26.00 21.44
CA ASP A 22 -8.05 24.67 21.68
C ASP A 22 -7.37 23.54 20.89
N SER A 23 -6.45 23.87 19.99
CA SER A 23 -5.69 22.90 19.18
C SER A 23 -4.36 22.50 19.82
N ASP A 24 -4.06 22.99 21.02
CA ASP A 24 -2.86 22.64 21.77
C ASP A 24 -2.95 21.20 22.33
N PRO A 25 -2.13 20.24 21.84
CA PRO A 25 -2.11 18.88 22.37
C PRO A 25 -1.69 18.81 23.85
N ALA A 26 -2.19 17.78 24.53
CA ALA A 26 -1.97 17.57 25.96
C ALA A 26 -0.53 17.15 26.32
N SER A 27 0.20 16.54 25.38
CA SER A 27 1.57 16.07 25.60
C SER A 27 2.57 16.79 24.69
N GLU A 28 3.82 16.91 25.16
CA GLU A 28 4.92 17.46 24.37
C GLU A 28 5.22 16.60 23.13
N GLU A 29 5.06 15.29 23.23
CA GLU A 29 5.25 14.36 22.11
C GLU A 29 4.22 14.59 21.00
N ASP A 30 2.95 14.75 21.36
CA ASP A 30 1.87 15.05 20.41
C ASP A 30 2.05 16.42 19.76
N ARG A 31 2.51 17.43 20.52
CA ARG A 31 2.87 18.75 19.98
C ARG A 31 3.93 18.63 18.90
N ARG A 32 5.02 17.91 19.20
CA ARG A 32 6.14 17.73 18.27
C ARG A 32 5.72 16.94 17.03
N LEU A 33 4.85 15.93 17.15
CA LEU A 33 4.29 15.19 16.02
C LEU A 33 3.41 16.08 15.13
N MET A 34 2.54 16.89 15.74
CA MET A 34 1.68 17.84 15.02
C MET A 34 2.52 18.86 14.24
N VAL A 35 3.56 19.43 14.87
CA VAL A 35 4.50 20.34 14.20
C VAL A 35 5.14 19.66 12.99
N ALA A 36 5.60 18.42 13.15
CA ALA A 36 6.30 17.70 12.10
C ALA A 36 5.39 17.34 10.89
N GLN A 37 4.12 17.02 11.12
CA GLN A 37 3.14 16.78 10.04
C GLN A 37 2.81 18.06 9.24
N ILE A 38 2.64 19.18 9.95
CA ILE A 38 2.39 20.48 9.32
C ILE A 38 3.62 20.94 8.55
N GLU A 39 4.81 20.75 9.12
CA GLU A 39 6.08 21.03 8.46
C GLU A 39 6.19 20.23 7.16
N GLN A 40 6.05 18.90 7.21
CA GLN A 40 6.13 18.03 6.03
C GLN A 40 5.19 18.47 4.89
N SER A 41 4.04 19.04 5.22
CA SER A 41 3.06 19.54 4.24
C SER A 41 3.48 20.88 3.60
N LEU A 42 4.10 21.78 4.37
CA LEU A 42 4.40 23.15 3.95
C LEU A 42 5.78 23.32 3.29
N VAL A 43 6.80 22.53 3.69
CA VAL A 43 8.11 22.60 3.01
C VAL A 43 8.06 22.10 1.55
N GLN A 44 6.97 21.45 1.13
CA GLN A 44 6.72 21.09 -0.27
C GLN A 44 6.39 22.31 -1.15
N ILE A 45 6.09 23.46 -0.54
CA ILE A 45 5.78 24.70 -1.25
C ILE A 45 7.08 25.48 -1.48
N SER A 46 7.38 25.81 -2.74
CA SER A 46 8.57 26.58 -3.11
C SER A 46 8.63 27.92 -2.37
N GLY A 47 9.76 28.20 -1.71
CA GLY A 47 9.99 29.43 -0.95
C GLY A 47 9.71 29.33 0.56
N ILE A 48 9.42 28.13 1.08
CA ILE A 48 9.32 27.84 2.51
C ILE A 48 10.44 26.87 2.90
N ASP A 49 11.34 27.31 3.78
CA ASP A 49 12.49 26.56 4.29
C ASP A 49 12.26 26.05 5.72
N ARG A 50 11.41 26.74 6.49
CA ARG A 50 11.14 26.45 7.90
C ARG A 50 9.68 26.66 8.24
N VAL A 51 9.18 25.92 9.23
CA VAL A 51 7.81 26.04 9.71
C VAL A 51 7.81 26.27 11.22
N ARG A 52 6.97 27.20 11.68
CA ARG A 52 6.70 27.48 13.08
C ARG A 52 5.20 27.36 13.32
N VAL A 53 4.79 26.58 14.33
CA VAL A 53 3.37 26.35 14.62
C VAL A 53 3.03 26.93 15.98
N LEU A 54 1.98 27.76 16.01
CA LEU A 54 1.48 28.40 17.22
C LEU A 54 0.05 27.94 17.49
N ALA A 55 -0.26 27.51 18.72
CA ALA A 55 -1.63 27.33 19.20
C ALA A 55 -2.02 28.54 20.07
N GLY A 56 -2.81 29.46 19.51
CA GLY A 56 -3.00 30.77 20.11
C GLY A 56 -1.69 31.56 20.15
N THR A 57 -1.15 31.79 21.35
CA THR A 57 0.17 32.43 21.57
C THR A 57 1.26 31.45 21.96
N VAL A 58 0.93 30.16 22.12
CA VAL A 58 1.85 29.12 22.57
C VAL A 58 2.61 28.56 21.38
N ASP A 59 3.93 28.54 21.47
CA ASP A 59 4.79 27.87 20.49
C ASP A 59 4.79 26.36 20.75
N LEU A 60 4.42 25.57 19.75
CA LEU A 60 4.37 24.11 19.86
C LEU A 60 5.76 23.46 19.79
N GLY A 61 6.81 24.25 19.53
CA GLY A 61 8.20 23.82 19.61
C GLY A 61 8.71 23.18 18.33
N ALA A 62 9.83 22.45 18.45
CA ALA A 62 10.49 21.83 17.32
C ALA A 62 9.73 20.59 16.83
N PRO A 63 9.77 20.29 15.52
CA PRO A 63 9.21 19.06 14.99
C PRO A 63 9.81 17.83 15.70
N ALA A 64 8.97 16.82 15.91
CA ALA A 64 9.47 15.48 16.15
C ALA A 64 10.25 15.05 14.90
N GLN A 65 11.30 14.24 15.10
CA GLN A 65 11.83 13.50 13.97
C GLN A 65 10.75 12.50 13.59
N LEU A 66 10.03 12.77 12.50
CA LEU A 66 9.18 11.75 11.92
C LEU A 66 10.12 10.61 11.58
N THR A 67 9.84 9.43 12.10
CA THR A 67 10.41 8.21 11.54
C THR A 67 10.17 8.32 10.04
N PRO A 68 11.23 8.33 9.20
CA PRO A 68 11.04 8.33 7.78
C PRO A 68 10.00 7.26 7.47
N MET A 69 8.94 7.62 6.74
CA MET A 69 7.95 6.67 6.23
C MET A 69 8.58 5.81 5.11
N ALA A 70 9.76 5.28 5.39
CA ALA A 70 10.54 4.39 4.57
C ALA A 70 11.79 4.02 5.40
N PRO A 71 11.85 2.83 6.04
CA PRO A 71 12.99 1.98 5.70
C PRO A 71 13.15 2.05 4.19
N GLU A 72 14.38 2.25 3.66
CA GLU A 72 14.69 2.07 2.22
C GLU A 72 13.77 0.96 1.73
N VAL A 73 12.75 1.29 0.92
CA VAL A 73 11.78 0.28 0.50
C VAL A 73 12.63 -0.69 -0.25
N GLY A 74 12.84 -1.85 0.37
CA GLY A 74 13.70 -2.88 -0.16
C GLY A 74 13.13 -3.20 -1.52
N GLY A 75 13.76 -2.70 -2.59
CA GLY A 75 13.12 -2.54 -3.88
C GLY A 75 12.44 -3.82 -4.34
N VAL A 76 11.35 -3.70 -5.09
CA VAL A 76 10.47 -4.78 -5.59
C VAL A 76 10.84 -6.21 -5.17
N VAL A 77 9.97 -6.83 -4.38
CA VAL A 77 10.06 -8.26 -4.06
C VAL A 77 9.33 -9.04 -5.16
N GLY A 78 9.88 -10.17 -5.58
CA GLY A 78 9.27 -11.00 -6.62
C GLY A 78 9.87 -12.39 -6.66
N MET A 79 9.37 -13.23 -7.57
CA MET A 79 9.91 -14.56 -7.83
C MET A 79 10.94 -14.52 -8.95
N SER A 80 12.02 -15.27 -8.81
CA SER A 80 12.98 -15.51 -9.89
C SER A 80 13.58 -16.90 -9.72
N GLU A 81 13.47 -17.74 -10.75
CA GLU A 81 13.99 -19.12 -10.75
C GLU A 81 13.56 -19.92 -9.49
N GLY A 82 12.28 -19.82 -9.12
CA GLY A 82 11.71 -20.49 -7.93
C GLY A 82 12.08 -19.85 -6.58
N SER A 83 12.97 -18.86 -6.56
CA SER A 83 13.39 -18.15 -5.35
C SER A 83 12.67 -16.82 -5.17
N VAL A 84 12.44 -16.41 -3.93
CA VAL A 84 12.01 -15.05 -3.60
C VAL A 84 13.24 -14.15 -3.61
N VAL A 85 13.19 -13.10 -4.40
CA VAL A 85 14.26 -12.12 -4.57
C VAL A 85 13.78 -10.71 -4.24
N ARG A 86 14.72 -9.86 -3.85
CA ARG A 86 14.56 -8.41 -3.75
C ARG A 86 15.35 -7.73 -4.86
N GLY A 87 14.72 -6.81 -5.56
CA GLY A 87 15.26 -6.10 -6.72
C GLY A 87 14.92 -6.79 -8.05
N SER A 88 15.14 -6.06 -9.15
CA SER A 88 14.69 -6.46 -10.49
C SER A 88 15.81 -6.67 -11.52
N GLY A 89 17.07 -6.39 -11.17
CA GLY A 89 18.22 -6.42 -12.09
C GLY A 89 19.39 -7.31 -11.63
N ALA A 90 20.60 -7.01 -12.09
CA ALA A 90 21.80 -7.81 -11.80
C ALA A 90 22.23 -7.80 -10.31
N ARG A 91 21.75 -6.83 -9.51
CA ARG A 91 22.04 -6.70 -8.07
C ARG A 91 20.96 -7.31 -7.17
N ARG A 92 20.23 -8.31 -7.67
CA ARG A 92 19.20 -9.01 -6.90
C ARG A 92 19.77 -9.67 -5.65
N VAL A 93 19.01 -9.62 -4.56
CA VAL A 93 19.32 -10.35 -3.33
C VAL A 93 18.29 -11.45 -3.15
N THR A 94 18.74 -12.69 -3.01
CA THR A 94 17.87 -13.83 -2.70
C THR A 94 17.46 -13.76 -1.23
N LEU A 95 16.14 -13.70 -0.99
CA LEU A 95 15.56 -13.68 0.35
C LEU A 95 15.16 -15.09 0.81
N ALA A 96 14.69 -15.94 -0.11
CA ALA A 96 14.34 -17.32 0.17
C ALA A 96 14.54 -18.17 -1.09
N THR A 97 15.18 -19.34 -0.95
CA THR A 97 15.27 -20.32 -2.04
C THR A 97 14.09 -21.28 -2.00
N ASP A 98 13.83 -21.95 -3.11
CA ASP A 98 12.88 -23.07 -3.21
C ASP A 98 13.10 -24.15 -2.13
N ARG A 99 14.36 -24.44 -1.80
CA ARG A 99 14.75 -25.39 -0.74
C ARG A 99 14.28 -24.94 0.64
N VAL A 100 14.46 -23.66 0.98
CA VAL A 100 14.05 -23.10 2.27
C VAL A 100 12.52 -22.95 2.34
N LEU A 101 11.88 -22.66 1.21
CA LEU A 101 10.42 -22.62 1.10
C LEU A 101 9.79 -24.03 1.11
N GLY A 102 10.56 -25.05 0.75
CA GLY A 102 10.10 -26.44 0.62
C GLY A 102 9.25 -26.69 -0.61
N THR A 103 9.34 -25.83 -1.64
CA THR A 103 8.53 -25.90 -2.86
C THR A 103 9.22 -25.14 -4.00
N THR A 104 9.07 -25.65 -5.24
CA THR A 104 9.49 -24.96 -6.47
C THR A 104 8.39 -24.07 -7.06
N ASP A 105 7.16 -24.23 -6.57
CA ASP A 105 5.95 -23.62 -7.15
C ASP A 105 5.48 -22.42 -6.33
N ALA A 106 6.41 -21.77 -5.62
CA ALA A 106 6.14 -20.57 -4.86
C ALA A 106 5.72 -19.42 -5.80
N ARG A 107 4.72 -18.65 -5.38
CA ARG A 107 4.20 -17.50 -6.12
C ARG A 107 3.80 -16.36 -5.20
N SER A 108 3.63 -15.18 -5.78
CA SER A 108 3.08 -13.99 -5.09
C SER A 108 3.79 -13.68 -3.77
N PRO A 109 5.11 -13.44 -3.78
CA PRO A 109 5.84 -13.18 -2.58
C PRO A 109 5.51 -11.80 -2.00
N SER A 110 5.52 -11.72 -0.69
CA SER A 110 5.42 -10.49 0.08
C SER A 110 6.46 -10.51 1.19
N LEU A 111 6.86 -9.34 1.64
CA LEU A 111 7.82 -9.19 2.73
C LEU A 111 7.18 -8.31 3.81
N GLY A 112 7.09 -8.86 5.02
CA GLY A 112 6.60 -8.13 6.19
C GLY A 112 7.65 -7.16 6.74
N ALA A 113 7.20 -6.22 7.58
CA ALA A 113 8.06 -5.25 8.26
C ALA A 113 9.10 -5.91 9.19
N ASP A 114 8.81 -7.11 9.70
CA ASP A 114 9.74 -7.94 10.49
C ASP A 114 10.81 -8.65 9.62
N GLY A 115 10.76 -8.47 8.30
CA GLY A 115 11.61 -9.13 7.33
C GLY A 115 11.23 -10.59 7.06
N ALA A 116 10.07 -11.06 7.54
CA ALA A 116 9.56 -12.38 7.18
C ALA A 116 9.08 -12.38 5.72
N VAL A 117 9.45 -13.44 5.00
CA VAL A 117 8.98 -13.70 3.64
C VAL A 117 7.68 -14.48 3.73
N TYR A 118 6.68 -14.02 2.99
CA TYR A 118 5.42 -14.71 2.74
C TYR A 118 5.39 -15.13 1.28
N ALA A 119 4.90 -16.32 0.98
CA ALA A 119 4.70 -16.79 -0.39
C ALA A 119 3.56 -17.81 -0.43
N LEU A 120 2.88 -17.92 -1.56
CA LEU A 120 1.86 -18.95 -1.76
C LEU A 120 2.48 -20.18 -2.40
N SER A 121 2.06 -21.36 -1.94
CA SER A 121 2.34 -22.64 -2.59
C SER A 121 1.03 -23.42 -2.66
N ALA A 122 0.55 -23.71 -3.87
CA ALA A 122 -0.81 -24.22 -4.09
C ALA A 122 -1.86 -23.40 -3.28
N SER A 123 -2.61 -24.06 -2.40
CA SER A 123 -3.64 -23.46 -1.53
C SER A 123 -3.13 -23.10 -0.12
N SER A 124 -1.81 -22.96 0.05
CA SER A 124 -1.17 -22.65 1.33
C SER A 124 -0.40 -21.34 1.30
N LEU A 125 -0.46 -20.59 2.40
CA LEU A 125 0.41 -19.46 2.69
C LEU A 125 1.59 -19.95 3.53
N LEU A 126 2.78 -19.81 2.96
CA LEU A 126 4.05 -20.05 3.61
C LEU A 126 4.53 -18.78 4.30
N ARG A 127 5.16 -18.93 5.47
CA ARG A 127 5.92 -17.88 6.13
C ARG A 127 7.31 -18.39 6.47
N LEU A 128 8.33 -17.64 6.06
CA LEU A 128 9.72 -17.83 6.43
C LEU A 128 10.17 -16.63 7.28
N PRO A 129 10.35 -16.80 8.60
CA PRO A 129 10.91 -15.74 9.44
C PRO A 129 12.34 -15.42 9.01
N ARG A 130 12.76 -14.15 9.17
CA ARG A 130 14.10 -13.69 8.79
C ARG A 130 15.19 -14.55 9.44
N GLY A 131 16.12 -15.04 8.61
CA GLY A 131 17.28 -15.84 9.06
C GLY A 131 16.99 -17.32 9.32
N GLN A 132 15.74 -17.77 9.18
CA GLN A 132 15.38 -19.19 9.32
C GLN A 132 15.71 -19.98 8.05
N GLN A 133 15.81 -21.30 8.21
CA GLN A 133 16.20 -22.24 7.14
C GLN A 133 15.02 -23.12 6.65
N SER A 134 13.82 -22.90 7.17
CA SER A 134 12.61 -23.58 6.71
C SER A 134 11.41 -22.67 6.88
N ALA A 135 10.57 -22.61 5.84
CA ALA A 135 9.25 -21.99 5.93
C ALA A 135 8.28 -22.88 6.71
N SER A 136 7.22 -22.27 7.24
CA SER A 136 6.08 -22.95 7.85
C SER A 136 4.79 -22.58 7.11
N VAL A 137 3.85 -23.51 7.01
CA VAL A 137 2.50 -23.21 6.53
C VAL A 137 1.73 -22.54 7.66
N ILE A 138 1.29 -21.30 7.44
CA ILE A 138 0.50 -20.52 8.43
C ILE A 138 -0.98 -20.43 8.06
N LEU A 139 -1.34 -20.74 6.82
CA LEU A 139 -2.73 -20.82 6.37
C LEU A 139 -2.85 -21.84 5.26
N SER A 140 -3.92 -22.63 5.26
CA SER A 140 -4.30 -23.48 4.14
C SER A 140 -5.82 -23.44 3.93
N VAL A 141 -6.25 -23.54 2.67
CA VAL A 141 -7.67 -23.69 2.27
C VAL A 141 -7.84 -24.98 1.47
N GLY A 142 -8.99 -25.64 1.63
CA GLY A 142 -9.26 -26.96 1.06
C GLY A 142 -9.71 -26.89 -0.40
N ASP A 143 -9.32 -27.91 -1.16
CA ASP A 143 -9.59 -28.17 -2.58
C ASP A 143 -8.89 -27.25 -3.63
N PRO A 144 -7.77 -27.72 -4.24
CA PRO A 144 -7.07 -27.04 -5.32
C PRO A 144 -7.87 -26.94 -6.64
N SER A 145 -9.01 -27.61 -6.77
CA SER A 145 -9.77 -27.67 -8.04
C SER A 145 -10.56 -26.40 -8.37
N ALA A 146 -10.74 -25.48 -7.40
CA ALA A 146 -11.34 -24.17 -7.60
C ALA A 146 -10.31 -23.13 -8.11
N GLY A 147 -9.79 -23.28 -9.33
CA GLY A 147 -8.90 -22.28 -9.93
C GLY A 147 -7.65 -22.01 -9.08
N ALA A 148 -7.23 -20.74 -8.91
CA ALA A 148 -5.99 -20.33 -8.24
C ALA A 148 -5.88 -20.65 -6.73
N GLY A 149 -6.15 -21.89 -6.30
CA GLY A 149 -5.90 -22.43 -4.96
C GLY A 149 -6.60 -21.69 -3.83
N GLY A 150 -7.72 -21.03 -4.11
CA GLY A 150 -8.50 -20.23 -3.14
C GLY A 150 -7.78 -19.02 -2.53
N LEU A 151 -6.45 -18.91 -2.60
CA LEU A 151 -5.67 -17.83 -1.98
C LEU A 151 -5.18 -16.81 -3.01
N GLY A 152 -5.50 -15.53 -2.76
CA GLY A 152 -4.91 -14.38 -3.44
C GLY A 152 -3.57 -13.97 -2.83
N ALA A 153 -2.83 -13.13 -3.57
CA ALA A 153 -1.51 -12.65 -3.16
C ALA A 153 -1.54 -12.02 -1.74
N PRO A 154 -0.61 -12.41 -0.84
CA PRO A 154 -0.53 -11.86 0.50
C PRO A 154 0.11 -10.47 0.53
N LEU A 155 -0.18 -9.72 1.59
CA LEU A 155 0.51 -8.49 1.95
C LEU A 155 0.79 -8.49 3.46
N GLY A 156 2.08 -8.51 3.83
CA GLY A 156 2.49 -8.38 5.22
C GLY A 156 2.35 -6.93 5.69
N ASP A 157 1.57 -6.70 6.74
CA ASP A 157 1.37 -5.39 7.34
C ASP A 157 2.40 -5.08 8.43
N ARG A 158 2.48 -3.79 8.83
CA ARG A 158 3.44 -3.33 9.85
C ARG A 158 3.20 -3.92 11.26
N HIS A 159 2.04 -4.50 11.48
CA HIS A 159 1.61 -5.06 12.77
C HIS A 159 1.84 -6.57 12.86
N GLY A 160 2.54 -7.16 11.89
CA GLY A 160 2.88 -8.59 11.87
C GLY A 160 1.75 -9.50 11.37
N TRP A 161 0.73 -8.95 10.71
CA TRP A 161 -0.35 -9.70 10.09
C TRP A 161 -0.17 -9.77 8.58
N ALA A 162 -0.38 -10.95 8.00
CA ALA A 162 -0.51 -11.10 6.56
C ALA A 162 -1.98 -11.01 6.15
N TRP A 163 -2.29 -10.06 5.29
CA TRP A 163 -3.61 -9.91 4.66
C TRP A 163 -3.63 -10.63 3.32
N LEU A 164 -4.74 -11.30 3.00
CA LEU A 164 -4.95 -11.94 1.71
C LEU A 164 -6.44 -12.19 1.46
N LEU A 165 -6.77 -12.58 0.24
CA LEU A 165 -8.08 -13.13 -0.09
C LEU A 165 -8.04 -14.64 0.06
N ALA A 166 -8.94 -15.20 0.86
CA ALA A 166 -9.18 -16.63 0.94
C ALA A 166 -10.61 -16.92 0.47
N GLU A 167 -10.74 -17.65 -0.64
CA GLU A 167 -12.01 -17.96 -1.30
C GLU A 167 -12.83 -16.69 -1.60
N GLY A 168 -12.15 -15.63 -2.03
CA GLY A 168 -12.75 -14.31 -2.32
C GLY A 168 -13.14 -13.51 -1.07
N ARG A 169 -12.76 -13.95 0.14
CA ARG A 169 -13.01 -13.25 1.40
C ARG A 169 -11.73 -12.65 1.96
N LEU A 170 -11.82 -11.40 2.41
CA LEU A 170 -10.71 -10.73 3.08
C LEU A 170 -10.36 -11.47 4.38
N THR A 171 -9.11 -11.88 4.50
CA THR A 171 -8.58 -12.67 5.63
C THR A 171 -7.30 -12.03 6.12
N ALA A 172 -7.11 -12.00 7.44
CA ALA A 172 -5.85 -11.64 8.08
C ALA A 172 -5.38 -12.79 8.98
N VAL A 173 -4.09 -13.14 8.89
CA VAL A 173 -3.47 -14.22 9.66
C VAL A 173 -2.12 -13.76 10.22
N ASN A 174 -1.81 -14.09 11.46
CA ASN A 174 -0.54 -13.71 12.08
C ASN A 174 0.56 -14.77 11.82
N GLY A 175 1.77 -14.50 12.32
CA GLY A 175 2.92 -15.39 12.13
C GLY A 175 2.80 -16.79 12.75
N SER A 176 1.84 -17.03 13.66
CA SER A 176 1.56 -18.37 14.21
C SER A 176 0.42 -19.09 13.50
N GLY A 177 -0.18 -18.49 12.47
CA GLY A 177 -1.30 -19.05 11.73
C GLY A 177 -2.68 -18.78 12.35
N GLN A 178 -2.76 -17.95 13.38
CA GLN A 178 -4.03 -17.54 13.95
C GLN A 178 -4.74 -16.54 13.03
N ARG A 179 -6.00 -16.83 12.70
CA ARG A 179 -6.86 -15.93 11.92
C ARG A 179 -7.48 -14.85 12.80
N ALA A 180 -7.57 -13.64 12.26
CA ALA A 180 -8.38 -12.58 12.84
C ALA A 180 -9.87 -12.83 12.59
N THR A 181 -10.72 -12.50 13.57
CA THR A 181 -12.17 -12.41 13.37
C THR A 181 -12.47 -10.97 12.99
N LEU A 182 -12.99 -10.75 11.77
CA LEU A 182 -13.19 -9.41 11.22
C LEU A 182 -14.68 -9.07 11.16
N GLU A 183 -15.07 -7.95 11.76
CA GLU A 183 -16.36 -7.30 11.54
C GLU A 183 -16.31 -6.50 10.25
N LEU A 184 -17.06 -6.95 9.24
CA LEU A 184 -17.05 -6.35 7.89
C LEU A 184 -18.48 -5.95 7.44
N PRO A 185 -19.13 -4.97 8.09
CA PRO A 185 -20.57 -4.69 7.91
C PRO A 185 -20.99 -4.45 6.46
N TRP A 186 -20.14 -3.80 5.67
CA TRP A 186 -20.42 -3.42 4.28
C TRP A 186 -19.85 -4.42 3.24
N LEU A 187 -19.18 -5.50 3.69
CA LEU A 187 -18.66 -6.57 2.84
C LEU A 187 -19.35 -7.92 3.07
N GLN A 188 -20.36 -8.02 3.95
CA GLN A 188 -20.93 -9.31 4.38
C GLN A 188 -21.39 -10.23 3.23
N ASN A 189 -21.79 -9.65 2.08
CA ASN A 189 -22.25 -10.37 0.89
C ASN A 189 -21.38 -10.11 -0.36
N GLY A 190 -20.29 -9.36 -0.23
CA GLY A 190 -19.44 -8.96 -1.36
C GLY A 190 -18.18 -9.81 -1.42
N ALA A 191 -18.08 -10.67 -2.42
CA ALA A 191 -16.78 -11.25 -2.77
C ALA A 191 -15.82 -10.12 -3.16
N VAL A 192 -14.64 -10.15 -2.59
CA VAL A 192 -13.56 -9.21 -2.87
C VAL A 192 -12.71 -9.79 -4.00
N THR A 193 -12.35 -8.95 -4.97
CA THR A 193 -11.51 -9.35 -6.12
C THR A 193 -10.10 -8.78 -6.05
N ALA A 194 -9.89 -7.70 -5.30
CA ALA A 194 -8.58 -7.16 -4.98
C ALA A 194 -8.66 -6.31 -3.72
N PHE A 195 -7.53 -6.17 -3.06
CA PHE A 195 -7.32 -5.20 -2.01
C PHE A 195 -5.88 -4.69 -2.06
N ASP A 196 -5.63 -3.54 -1.44
CA ASP A 196 -4.27 -3.12 -1.07
C ASP A 196 -4.34 -2.32 0.23
N LEU A 197 -3.21 -2.26 0.94
CA LEU A 197 -3.08 -1.54 2.20
C LEU A 197 -2.35 -0.21 1.98
N SER A 198 -2.77 0.78 2.75
CA SER A 198 -2.06 2.04 2.82
C SER A 198 -0.67 1.83 3.42
N VAL A 199 0.23 2.78 3.18
CA VAL A 199 1.63 2.73 3.64
C VAL A 199 1.73 2.52 5.15
N GLU A 200 0.82 3.09 5.91
CA GLU A 200 0.75 2.95 7.36
C GLU A 200 -0.03 1.72 7.83
N SER A 201 -0.53 0.85 6.95
CA SER A 201 -1.31 -0.35 7.32
C SER A 201 -2.56 -0.07 8.18
N GLU A 202 -3.09 1.16 8.15
CA GLU A 202 -4.31 1.56 8.89
C GLU A 202 -5.52 1.77 7.98
N ARG A 203 -5.33 1.76 6.66
CA ARG A 203 -6.41 1.84 5.70
C ARG A 203 -6.28 0.73 4.68
N ILE A 204 -7.43 0.28 4.19
CA ILE A 204 -7.53 -0.71 3.14
C ILE A 204 -8.35 -0.14 1.99
N ALA A 205 -7.88 -0.37 0.77
CA ALA A 205 -8.68 -0.21 -0.42
C ALA A 205 -9.16 -1.60 -0.84
N VAL A 206 -10.45 -1.73 -1.17
CA VAL A 206 -11.07 -3.00 -1.55
C VAL A 206 -11.83 -2.81 -2.85
N ARG A 207 -11.64 -3.73 -3.80
CA ARG A 207 -12.48 -3.85 -5.00
C ARG A 207 -13.39 -5.07 -4.87
N ARG A 208 -14.69 -4.84 -4.93
CA ARG A 208 -15.72 -5.89 -4.91
C ARG A 208 -15.91 -6.53 -6.29
N THR A 209 -16.59 -7.67 -6.34
CA THR A 209 -16.95 -8.36 -7.60
C THR A 209 -17.84 -7.54 -8.51
N ASP A 210 -18.64 -6.62 -7.96
CA ASP A 210 -19.44 -5.67 -8.74
C ASP A 210 -18.64 -4.50 -9.33
N GLY A 211 -17.31 -4.50 -9.14
CA GLY A 211 -16.41 -3.48 -9.68
C GLY A 211 -16.38 -2.17 -8.88
N ARG A 212 -17.13 -2.07 -7.78
CA ARG A 212 -17.03 -0.90 -6.88
C ARG A 212 -15.78 -1.00 -6.03
N VAL A 213 -15.10 0.14 -5.90
CA VAL A 213 -13.94 0.33 -5.04
C VAL A 213 -14.34 1.17 -3.85
N ALA A 214 -13.95 0.75 -2.66
CA ALA A 214 -14.11 1.51 -1.43
C ALA A 214 -12.82 1.52 -0.62
N VAL A 215 -12.63 2.57 0.17
CA VAL A 215 -11.57 2.68 1.16
C VAL A 215 -12.19 2.67 2.55
N ALA A 216 -11.56 2.00 3.51
CA ALA A 216 -11.97 2.02 4.91
C ALA A 216 -10.76 2.04 5.84
N VAL A 217 -10.96 2.53 7.05
CA VAL A 217 -10.00 2.37 8.15
C VAL A 217 -10.06 0.93 8.66
N ILE A 218 -8.90 0.38 9.01
CA ILE A 218 -8.77 -0.90 9.67
C ILE A 218 -8.91 -0.66 11.17
N ILE A 219 -9.88 -1.33 11.80
CA ILE A 219 -10.07 -1.27 13.25
C ILE A 219 -9.21 -2.37 13.86
N ARG A 220 -8.44 -2.02 14.88
CA ARG A 220 -7.57 -2.92 15.62
C ARG A 220 -7.84 -2.85 17.10
N ASP A 221 -7.54 -3.93 17.81
CA ASP A 221 -7.47 -3.91 19.27
C ASP A 221 -6.14 -3.29 19.76
N GLN A 222 -6.00 -3.19 21.08
CA GLN A 222 -4.82 -2.63 21.75
C GLN A 222 -3.50 -3.37 21.47
N TYR A 223 -3.55 -4.58 20.89
CA TYR A 223 -2.38 -5.37 20.52
C TYR A 223 -2.09 -5.32 19.01
N GLY A 224 -2.78 -4.45 18.27
CA GLY A 224 -2.63 -4.31 16.82
C GLY A 224 -3.31 -5.42 16.02
N ARG A 225 -4.08 -6.31 16.65
CA ARG A 225 -4.84 -7.34 15.94
C ARG A 225 -6.02 -6.68 15.21
N PRO A 226 -6.20 -6.92 13.90
CA PRO A 226 -7.36 -6.39 13.20
C PRO A 226 -8.63 -7.07 13.68
N THR A 227 -9.64 -6.25 13.99
CA THR A 227 -10.95 -6.68 14.48
C THR A 227 -12.08 -6.37 13.50
N GLY A 228 -11.84 -5.49 12.52
CA GLY A 228 -12.84 -5.16 11.51
C GLY A 228 -12.45 -4.00 10.62
N LEU A 229 -13.42 -3.52 9.84
CA LEU A 229 -13.28 -2.32 9.03
C LEU A 229 -14.31 -1.27 9.45
N GLY A 230 -13.87 -0.02 9.50
CA GLY A 230 -14.75 1.13 9.70
C GLY A 230 -15.70 1.37 8.52
N PRO A 231 -16.46 2.47 8.55
CA PRO A 231 -17.34 2.86 7.46
C PRO A 231 -16.60 2.95 6.13
N ALA A 232 -17.25 2.49 5.06
CA ALA A 232 -16.71 2.57 3.71
C ALA A 232 -16.86 3.97 3.12
N LEU A 233 -15.75 4.48 2.57
CA LEU A 233 -15.73 5.61 1.66
C LEU A 233 -15.68 5.06 0.22
N GLU A 234 -16.79 5.15 -0.49
CA GLU A 234 -16.85 4.72 -1.89
C GLU A 234 -15.96 5.61 -2.77
N MET A 235 -15.32 4.98 -3.76
CA MET A 235 -14.41 5.62 -4.71
C MET A 235 -14.97 5.48 -6.15
N PRO A 236 -15.99 6.27 -6.54
CA PRO A 236 -16.66 6.11 -7.83
C PRO A 236 -15.70 6.23 -9.03
N ARG A 237 -14.68 7.10 -8.92
CA ARG A 237 -13.70 7.31 -10.00
C ARG A 237 -12.68 6.16 -10.14
N ALA A 238 -12.55 5.32 -9.11
CA ALA A 238 -11.78 4.08 -9.15
C ALA A 238 -12.64 2.86 -9.52
N SER A 239 -13.95 3.04 -9.66
CA SER A 239 -14.92 1.97 -9.89
C SER A 239 -15.28 1.83 -11.38
N GLY A 240 -15.83 0.67 -11.77
CA GLY A 240 -16.40 0.43 -13.10
C GLY A 240 -16.01 -0.91 -13.69
N SER A 241 -16.84 -1.46 -14.58
CA SER A 241 -16.70 -2.81 -15.15
C SER A 241 -15.42 -3.03 -15.94
N GLY A 242 -14.79 -1.97 -16.44
CA GLY A 242 -13.50 -2.01 -17.14
C GLY A 242 -12.28 -1.73 -16.26
N THR A 243 -12.47 -1.56 -14.94
CA THR A 243 -11.36 -1.28 -14.01
C THR A 243 -10.75 -2.59 -13.48
N ARG A 244 -9.42 -2.66 -13.45
CA ARG A 244 -8.63 -3.78 -12.92
C ARG A 244 -7.38 -3.27 -12.23
N GLY A 245 -6.73 -4.13 -11.46
CA GLY A 245 -5.67 -3.69 -10.56
C GLY A 245 -6.19 -2.74 -9.46
N LEU A 246 -5.53 -2.73 -8.33
CA LEU A 246 -5.81 -1.81 -7.24
C LEU A 246 -4.54 -1.75 -6.41
N SER A 247 -3.97 -0.56 -6.26
CA SER A 247 -2.83 -0.36 -5.39
C SER A 247 -2.88 1.03 -4.77
N TRP A 248 -2.47 1.17 -3.52
CA TRP A 248 -2.12 2.48 -2.98
C TRP A 248 -0.87 2.97 -3.70
N CYS A 249 -0.94 4.15 -4.32
CA CYS A 249 0.17 4.74 -5.07
C CYS A 249 0.80 5.93 -4.38
N ALA A 250 0.15 6.46 -3.35
CA ALA A 250 0.66 7.49 -2.46
C ALA A 250 -0.06 7.36 -1.11
N PRO A 251 0.37 8.07 -0.05
CA PRO A 251 -0.29 8.00 1.26
C PRO A 251 -1.78 8.34 1.23
N ASN A 252 -2.26 9.15 0.28
CA ASN A 252 -3.67 9.53 0.17
C ASN A 252 -4.29 9.22 -1.20
N ALA A 253 -3.68 8.34 -1.99
CA ALA A 253 -4.18 8.01 -3.33
C ALA A 253 -4.09 6.53 -3.65
N VAL A 254 -5.09 6.04 -4.38
CA VAL A 254 -5.12 4.70 -4.96
C VAL A 254 -5.00 4.82 -6.47
N CYS A 255 -4.35 3.85 -7.10
CA CYS A 255 -4.30 3.71 -8.54
C CYS A 255 -5.05 2.46 -9.01
N VAL A 256 -5.67 2.57 -10.18
CA VAL A 256 -6.31 1.47 -10.91
C VAL A 256 -5.93 1.54 -12.38
N LEU A 257 -6.00 0.40 -13.06
CA LEU A 257 -6.03 0.35 -14.51
C LEU A 257 -7.49 0.48 -14.95
N ALA A 258 -7.79 1.50 -15.74
CA ALA A 258 -9.08 1.61 -16.42
C ALA A 258 -8.94 1.13 -17.86
N ALA A 259 -10.05 0.62 -18.41
CA ALA A 259 -10.16 0.33 -19.83
C ALA A 259 -9.75 1.56 -20.65
N ALA A 260 -9.22 1.31 -21.85
CA ALA A 260 -8.75 2.35 -22.75
C ALA A 260 -9.84 3.41 -22.98
N GLY A 261 -9.49 4.68 -22.81
CA GLY A 261 -10.32 5.78 -23.29
C GLY A 261 -10.52 5.71 -24.80
N THR A 262 -11.54 6.40 -25.30
CA THR A 262 -11.89 6.44 -26.74
C THR A 262 -10.76 6.97 -27.63
N GLU A 263 -9.81 7.72 -27.07
CA GLU A 263 -8.69 8.34 -27.79
C GLU A 263 -7.38 7.53 -27.70
N GLY A 264 -7.31 6.51 -26.83
CA GLY A 264 -6.06 5.83 -26.43
C GLY A 264 -5.64 4.64 -27.29
N GLY A 265 -6.25 4.42 -28.47
CA GLY A 265 -5.87 3.32 -29.37
C GLY A 265 -5.89 1.92 -28.73
N GLY A 266 -6.77 1.71 -27.74
CA GLY A 266 -6.90 0.45 -27.00
C GLY A 266 -5.89 0.25 -25.84
N VAL A 267 -5.05 1.24 -25.53
CA VAL A 267 -4.14 1.20 -24.37
C VAL A 267 -4.88 1.60 -23.10
N PRO A 268 -4.83 0.79 -22.02
CA PRO A 268 -5.49 1.12 -20.76
C PRO A 268 -4.90 2.37 -20.11
N GLU A 269 -5.72 3.06 -19.33
CA GLU A 269 -5.33 4.23 -18.54
C GLU A 269 -4.88 3.80 -17.14
N VAL A 270 -3.85 4.43 -16.59
CA VAL A 270 -3.56 4.37 -15.16
C VAL A 270 -4.18 5.59 -14.51
N ARG A 271 -5.20 5.39 -13.69
CA ARG A 271 -5.84 6.49 -12.95
C ARG A 271 -5.28 6.51 -11.54
N LEU A 272 -4.78 7.66 -11.11
CA LEU A 272 -4.37 7.96 -9.74
C LEU A 272 -5.48 8.80 -9.13
N ILE A 273 -6.17 8.25 -8.14
CA ILE A 273 -7.35 8.83 -7.52
C ILE A 273 -7.01 9.19 -6.07
N GLN A 274 -6.96 10.48 -5.77
CA GLN A 274 -6.87 10.94 -4.40
C GLN A 274 -8.17 10.60 -3.65
N VAL A 275 -8.04 10.16 -2.41
CA VAL A 275 -9.19 9.89 -1.55
C VAL A 275 -9.97 11.20 -1.32
N GLY A 276 -11.18 11.27 -1.86
CA GLY A 276 -12.02 12.47 -1.83
C GLY A 276 -11.56 13.62 -2.74
N GLY A 277 -10.57 13.40 -3.61
CA GLY A 277 -9.87 14.46 -4.33
C GLY A 277 -9.84 14.33 -5.85
N ALA A 278 -8.79 14.91 -6.43
CA ALA A 278 -8.59 14.95 -7.86
C ALA A 278 -8.24 13.56 -8.44
N VAL A 279 -8.40 13.43 -9.76
CA VAL A 279 -7.91 12.28 -10.52
C VAL A 279 -6.88 12.76 -11.52
N ASN A 280 -5.74 12.09 -11.52
CA ASN A 280 -4.73 12.22 -12.54
C ASN A 280 -4.71 10.95 -13.39
N THR A 281 -4.67 11.10 -14.71
CA THR A 281 -4.72 9.97 -15.65
C THR A 281 -3.43 9.93 -16.45
N LEU A 282 -2.79 8.76 -16.44
CA LEU A 282 -1.62 8.47 -17.25
C LEU A 282 -1.99 7.45 -18.33
N VAL A 283 -1.34 7.55 -19.49
CA VAL A 283 -1.39 6.46 -20.48
C VAL A 283 -0.61 5.28 -19.92
N GLY A 284 -1.21 4.09 -19.91
CA GLY A 284 -0.57 2.86 -19.44
C GLY A 284 0.27 2.18 -20.52
N VAL A 285 0.41 0.86 -20.40
CA VAL A 285 1.09 0.00 -21.38
C VAL A 285 0.05 -0.91 -22.03
N ARG A 286 0.22 -1.22 -23.31
CA ARG A 286 -0.64 -2.19 -24.01
C ARG A 286 -0.58 -3.53 -23.30
N GLY A 287 -1.74 -4.18 -23.10
CA GLY A 287 -1.80 -5.47 -22.41
C GLY A 287 -1.63 -5.38 -20.88
N ALA A 288 -1.52 -4.19 -20.28
CA ALA A 288 -1.35 -4.03 -18.82
C ALA A 288 -2.44 -4.75 -18.01
N ARG A 289 -2.08 -5.73 -17.17
CA ARG A 289 -3.02 -6.53 -16.36
C ARG A 289 -3.07 -6.09 -14.90
N SER A 290 -1.95 -5.67 -14.34
CA SER A 290 -1.85 -5.19 -12.97
C SER A 290 -1.10 -3.87 -12.88
N VAL A 291 -1.41 -3.11 -11.83
CA VAL A 291 -0.67 -1.93 -11.41
C VAL A 291 -0.23 -2.15 -9.97
N ILE A 292 1.01 -1.81 -9.68
CA ILE A 292 1.66 -2.04 -8.38
C ILE A 292 2.48 -0.80 -8.11
N SER A 293 2.47 -0.30 -6.88
CA SER A 293 3.11 0.98 -6.59
C SER A 293 3.98 0.91 -5.35
N ASP A 294 5.08 1.63 -5.41
CA ASP A 294 5.75 2.09 -4.23
C ASP A 294 4.98 3.31 -3.72
N ARG A 295 4.22 3.08 -2.65
CA ARG A 295 3.39 4.10 -1.99
C ARG A 295 4.20 5.11 -1.17
N SER A 296 5.52 4.92 -1.01
CA SER A 296 6.42 5.85 -0.33
C SER A 296 7.23 6.71 -1.32
N GLU A 297 7.69 6.12 -2.42
CA GLU A 297 8.44 6.81 -3.48
C GLU A 297 7.58 7.24 -4.68
N GLU A 298 6.28 6.98 -4.63
CA GLU A 298 5.30 7.23 -5.72
C GLU A 298 5.70 6.58 -7.06
N SER A 299 6.48 5.49 -7.02
CA SER A 299 6.90 4.75 -8.20
C SER A 299 5.80 3.79 -8.65
N LEU A 300 5.50 3.77 -9.95
CA LEU A 300 4.50 2.87 -10.54
C LEU A 300 5.16 1.78 -11.37
N LEU A 301 4.69 0.55 -11.16
CA LEU A 301 4.94 -0.61 -11.98
C LEU A 301 3.65 -1.11 -12.65
N ILE A 302 3.79 -1.59 -13.88
CA ILE A 302 2.76 -2.32 -14.61
C ILE A 302 3.30 -3.69 -14.95
N VAL A 303 2.50 -4.74 -14.73
CA VAL A 303 2.76 -6.05 -15.34
C VAL A 303 1.78 -6.24 -16.49
N ASP A 304 2.31 -6.53 -17.67
CA ASP A 304 1.49 -6.82 -18.84
C ASP A 304 1.10 -8.30 -18.93
N GLU A 305 0.39 -8.65 -20.00
CA GLU A 305 -0.09 -10.00 -20.23
C GLU A 305 0.98 -11.03 -20.60
N HIS A 306 2.18 -10.57 -20.96
CA HIS A 306 3.34 -11.41 -21.22
C HIS A 306 4.21 -11.59 -19.97
N GLY A 307 3.79 -11.05 -18.82
CA GLY A 307 4.53 -11.10 -17.56
C GLY A 307 5.69 -10.10 -17.50
N GLN A 308 5.78 -9.19 -18.47
CA GLN A 308 6.83 -8.19 -18.49
C GLN A 308 6.46 -7.05 -17.54
N THR A 309 7.43 -6.68 -16.70
CA THR A 309 7.27 -5.59 -15.74
C THR A 309 7.82 -4.30 -16.32
N TRP A 310 6.99 -3.27 -16.32
CA TRP A 310 7.27 -1.93 -16.82
C TRP A 310 7.34 -0.96 -15.65
N GLN A 311 8.34 -0.09 -15.64
CA GLN A 311 8.46 0.99 -14.66
C GLN A 311 8.23 2.34 -15.32
N ARG A 312 7.51 3.21 -14.60
CA ARG A 312 7.33 4.59 -14.98
C ARG A 312 8.61 5.40 -14.68
N ARG A 313 9.18 6.05 -15.69
CA ARG A 313 10.34 6.95 -15.56
C ARG A 313 10.05 8.28 -16.27
N GLY A 314 9.89 9.37 -15.52
CA GLY A 314 9.65 10.71 -16.07
C GLY A 314 8.30 10.83 -16.77
N ALA A 315 8.27 10.87 -18.11
CA ALA A 315 7.05 10.85 -18.95
C ALA A 315 6.77 9.49 -19.65
N MET A 316 7.71 8.53 -19.59
CA MET A 316 7.66 7.27 -20.35
C MET A 316 7.55 6.03 -19.46
N TRP A 317 7.13 4.91 -20.07
CA TRP A 317 7.26 3.56 -19.53
C TRP A 317 8.51 2.89 -20.11
N ARG A 318 9.27 2.21 -19.27
CA ARG A 318 10.42 1.41 -19.68
C ARG A 318 10.30 0.01 -19.12
N VAL A 319 10.77 -0.96 -19.89
CA VAL A 319 10.92 -2.34 -19.42
C VAL A 319 11.86 -2.33 -18.23
N LEU A 320 11.38 -2.83 -17.10
CA LEU A 320 12.19 -3.02 -15.90
C LEU A 320 12.85 -4.41 -15.94
N THR A 321 12.04 -5.45 -16.14
CA THR A 321 12.48 -6.83 -16.15
C THR A 321 11.40 -7.76 -16.71
N SER A 322 11.81 -8.91 -17.22
CA SER A 322 10.97 -10.07 -17.53
C SER A 322 11.40 -11.31 -16.73
N GLU A 323 12.43 -11.19 -15.89
CA GLU A 323 13.02 -12.31 -15.13
C GLU A 323 12.49 -12.39 -13.69
N VAL A 324 11.85 -11.32 -13.22
CA VAL A 324 11.20 -11.27 -11.91
C VAL A 324 9.70 -11.23 -12.13
N THR A 325 9.01 -12.26 -11.66
CA THR A 325 7.56 -12.41 -11.73
C THR A 325 6.90 -12.12 -10.40
N ASP A 326 5.59 -11.93 -10.40
CA ASP A 326 4.78 -11.56 -9.23
C ASP A 326 5.38 -10.43 -8.38
N PRO A 327 5.75 -9.27 -8.98
CA PRO A 327 6.34 -8.18 -8.24
C PRO A 327 5.39 -7.65 -7.16
N SER A 328 5.91 -7.25 -6.01
CA SER A 328 5.20 -6.54 -4.96
C SER A 328 6.13 -5.52 -4.29
N PHE A 329 5.55 -4.44 -3.76
CA PHE A 329 6.28 -3.53 -2.88
C PHE A 329 5.93 -3.84 -1.43
N PRO A 330 6.94 -4.09 -0.57
CA PRO A 330 6.69 -4.29 0.85
C PRO A 330 6.08 -3.04 1.48
N LEU A 331 5.37 -3.25 2.59
CA LEU A 331 5.01 -2.16 3.47
C LEU A 331 6.20 -1.86 4.41
N PRO A 332 6.46 -0.57 4.70
CA PRO A 332 7.51 -0.17 5.62
C PRO A 332 7.27 -0.65 7.05
#